data_AF-A0A8H4XAS6-F1
#
_entry.id   AF-A0A8H4XAS6-F1
#
_cell.length_a   1.000
_cell.length_b   1.000
_cell.length_c   1.000
_cell.angle_alpha   90.00
_cell.angle_beta   90.00
_cell.angle_gamma   90.00
#
_symmetry.space_group_name_H-M   'P 1'
#
loop_
_entity.id
_entity.type
_entity.pdbx_description
1 polymer ?
#
loop_
_entity_poly.entity_id
_entity_poly.type
_entity_poly.pdbx_seq_one_letter_code
_entity_poly.pdbx_strand_id
1 'polypeptide(L)'
;MSSSVLFAAGVLIGAAQAYTQVNVASPFMLKNIDPIVFPGSYSKSHMHSFFGSDAVTANTKTSAELQKGCTNAENPNDLSVYWIPTPLYTADGSSYEPIPVMRFSAYYNLGETPAEIGIPQDVRMVAGSATAQTQADSPADAKAEWACEGESVPVGENGFPTSTCGTHLQQLLYFPQCVNEETLETAYKSRDYGTANWCPEGSKSMPQLRFSIRYDLRKVLPNGWNGEAPFKLACGNAWCSHGDFINGWTEEAAQNMVATTQEKQKFSAVDGALGGSSSGPTCEAKDAEPDQGTSDYNESVSLMGKRDVTAWGWQSKSRFARSA
;
A
#
# COMPACT_ATOMS: atom_id res chain seq x y z
N MET A 1 26.79 46.32 -35.14
CA MET A 1 25.61 46.23 -34.24
C MET A 1 25.32 44.75 -34.04
N SER A 2 25.41 44.32 -32.77
CA SER A 2 25.13 43.02 -32.13
C SER A 2 25.39 41.71 -32.87
N SER A 3 26.51 41.06 -32.49
CA SER A 3 26.62 39.60 -32.43
C SER A 3 25.85 39.10 -31.21
N SER A 4 24.79 38.32 -31.42
CA SER A 4 24.10 37.60 -30.34
C SER A 4 24.65 36.18 -30.24
N VAL A 5 25.47 35.94 -29.22
CA VAL A 5 25.86 34.59 -28.79
C VAL A 5 24.69 34.01 -28.00
N LEU A 6 23.98 33.04 -28.59
CA LEU A 6 23.02 32.20 -27.87
C LEU A 6 23.80 31.17 -27.05
N PHE A 7 23.94 31.41 -25.74
CA PHE A 7 24.26 30.33 -24.80
C PHE A 7 23.04 29.43 -24.67
N ALA A 8 23.02 28.32 -25.42
CA ALA A 8 22.19 27.18 -25.09
C ALA A 8 22.79 26.50 -23.86
N ALA A 9 22.42 26.97 -22.66
CA ALA A 9 22.63 26.20 -21.44
C ALA A 9 21.64 25.03 -21.45
N GLY A 10 22.01 23.97 -22.15
CA GLY A 10 21.38 22.66 -22.01
C GLY A 10 21.67 22.15 -20.61
N VAL A 11 20.75 22.44 -19.69
CA VAL A 11 20.74 21.80 -18.38
C VAL A 11 20.17 20.39 -18.57
N LEU A 12 21.05 19.44 -18.87
CA LEU A 12 20.79 18.03 -18.60
C LEU A 12 20.90 17.83 -17.08
N ILE A 13 19.81 18.07 -16.34
CA ILE A 13 19.70 17.55 -14.97
C ILE A 13 19.26 16.10 -15.10
N GLY A 14 20.23 15.20 -14.89
CA GLY A 14 19.98 13.78 -14.70
C GLY A 14 19.02 13.55 -13.53
N ALA A 15 18.16 12.56 -13.67
CA ALA A 15 17.32 12.08 -12.59
C ALA A 15 18.20 11.57 -11.45
N ALA A 16 18.20 12.27 -10.32
CA ALA A 16 18.79 11.79 -9.09
C ALA A 16 17.75 12.07 -7.96
N GLN A 17 17.06 11.01 -7.52
CA GLN A 17 16.06 10.94 -6.44
C GLN A 17 16.47 9.75 -5.52
N ALA A 18 16.50 9.85 -4.17
CA ALA A 18 16.97 8.81 -3.23
C ALA A 18 15.77 8.26 -2.51
N TYR A 19 15.53 7.01 -2.81
CA TYR A 19 14.53 6.19 -2.22
C TYR A 19 15.03 4.76 -2.40
N THR A 20 14.61 3.87 -1.51
CA THR A 20 14.63 2.44 -1.80
C THR A 20 13.28 2.10 -2.39
N GLN A 21 13.28 1.30 -3.44
CA GLN A 21 12.08 0.82 -4.10
C GLN A 21 12.21 -0.69 -4.18
N VAL A 22 11.14 -1.38 -3.79
CA VAL A 22 11.00 -2.82 -4.01
C VAL A 22 9.80 -3.03 -4.93
N ASN A 23 10.06 -3.59 -6.10
CA ASN A 23 9.03 -3.95 -7.07
C ASN A 23 8.52 -5.37 -6.84
N VAL A 24 7.23 -5.53 -7.09
CA VAL A 24 6.55 -6.80 -7.22
C VAL A 24 5.77 -6.74 -8.54
N ALA A 25 5.99 -7.72 -9.43
CA ALA A 25 5.42 -7.69 -10.78
C ALA A 25 3.89 -7.79 -10.76
N SER A 26 3.35 -8.67 -9.91
CA SER A 26 1.92 -8.96 -9.80
C SER A 26 1.58 -9.49 -8.40
N PRO A 27 0.31 -9.44 -7.96
CA PRO A 27 -0.08 -10.15 -6.76
C PRO A 27 0.11 -11.67 -6.95
N PHE A 28 0.50 -12.38 -5.89
CA PHE A 28 0.57 -13.86 -5.92
C PHE A 28 -0.75 -14.51 -5.48
N MET A 29 -1.61 -13.75 -4.80
CA MET A 29 -2.87 -14.23 -4.24
C MET A 29 -3.93 -13.13 -4.26
N LEU A 30 -5.15 -13.48 -4.65
CA LEU A 30 -6.37 -12.69 -4.42
C LEU A 30 -7.22 -13.43 -3.40
N LYS A 31 -7.57 -12.80 -2.29
CA LYS A 31 -8.25 -13.51 -1.20
C LYS A 31 -9.02 -12.61 -0.26
N ASN A 32 -10.14 -13.11 0.25
CA ASN A 32 -11.02 -12.40 1.18
C ASN A 32 -10.62 -12.54 2.66
N ILE A 33 -9.33 -12.36 2.94
CA ILE A 33 -8.77 -12.35 4.31
C ILE A 33 -8.16 -10.99 4.63
N ASP A 34 -8.13 -10.67 5.92
CA ASP A 34 -7.46 -9.49 6.45
C ASP A 34 -6.87 -9.83 7.83
N PRO A 35 -5.57 -10.15 7.90
CA PRO A 35 -4.95 -10.58 9.15
C PRO A 35 -4.86 -9.48 10.23
N ILE A 36 -4.99 -8.20 9.84
CA ILE A 36 -4.92 -7.07 10.78
C ILE A 36 -6.31 -6.73 11.30
N VAL A 37 -7.28 -6.52 10.40
CA VAL A 37 -8.62 -6.01 10.75
C VAL A 37 -9.57 -7.15 11.15
N PHE A 38 -9.47 -8.32 10.49
CA PHE A 38 -10.34 -9.47 10.73
C PHE A 38 -9.54 -10.78 10.91
N PRO A 39 -8.67 -10.86 11.93
CA PRO A 39 -7.82 -12.02 12.13
C PRO A 39 -8.65 -13.32 12.24
N GLY A 40 -8.23 -14.34 11.48
CA GLY A 40 -8.80 -15.68 11.44
C GLY A 40 -10.14 -15.80 10.70
N SER A 41 -10.59 -14.75 10.02
CA SER A 41 -11.88 -14.73 9.33
C SER A 41 -11.74 -14.83 7.81
N TYR A 42 -12.55 -15.72 7.22
CA TYR A 42 -12.68 -15.92 5.78
C TYR A 42 -14.02 -15.44 5.21
N SER A 43 -14.77 -14.62 5.96
CA SER A 43 -16.10 -14.16 5.55
C SER A 43 -16.44 -12.72 5.93
N LYS A 44 -15.50 -11.99 6.55
CA LYS A 44 -15.73 -10.60 7.02
C LYS A 44 -14.99 -9.56 6.19
N SER A 45 -13.87 -9.94 5.59
CA SER A 45 -13.09 -9.05 4.74
C SER A 45 -13.63 -9.05 3.33
N HIS A 46 -13.55 -7.90 2.64
CA HIS A 46 -13.57 -7.88 1.18
C HIS A 46 -12.30 -8.55 0.62
N MET A 47 -12.31 -8.78 -0.69
CA MET A 47 -11.18 -9.38 -1.39
C MET A 47 -10.00 -8.41 -1.48
N HIS A 48 -8.81 -8.92 -1.19
CA HIS A 48 -7.56 -8.20 -1.26
C HIS A 48 -6.61 -8.83 -2.29
N SER A 49 -5.76 -8.00 -2.89
CA SER A 49 -4.62 -8.41 -3.71
C SER A 49 -3.36 -8.42 -2.85
N PHE A 50 -2.71 -9.58 -2.70
CA PHE A 50 -1.54 -9.78 -1.84
C PHE A 50 -0.22 -9.82 -2.64
N PHE A 51 0.80 -9.18 -2.07
CA PHE A 51 2.16 -9.08 -2.59
C PHE A 51 3.17 -9.37 -1.47
N GLY A 52 4.37 -9.80 -1.82
CA GLY A 52 5.45 -10.09 -0.87
C GLY A 52 5.45 -11.55 -0.39
N SER A 53 5.54 -11.75 0.92
CA SER A 53 5.65 -13.10 1.51
C SER A 53 4.36 -13.91 1.41
N ASP A 54 4.53 -15.15 1.00
CA ASP A 54 3.48 -16.14 0.79
C ASP A 54 3.08 -16.89 2.07
N ALA A 55 3.83 -16.71 3.16
CA ALA A 55 3.49 -17.24 4.48
C ALA A 55 2.34 -16.47 5.17
N VAL A 56 1.75 -15.49 4.48
CA VAL A 56 0.54 -14.83 4.97
C VAL A 56 -0.65 -15.78 4.98
N THR A 57 -1.35 -15.79 6.09
CA THR A 57 -2.58 -16.52 6.38
C THR A 57 -3.57 -15.56 7.01
N ALA A 58 -4.83 -15.97 7.20
CA ALA A 58 -5.80 -15.13 7.92
C ALA A 58 -5.36 -14.79 9.36
N ASN A 59 -4.38 -15.49 9.94
CA ASN A 59 -3.94 -15.33 11.33
C ASN A 59 -2.53 -14.75 11.50
N THR A 60 -1.81 -14.47 10.41
CA THR A 60 -0.42 -14.01 10.47
C THR A 60 -0.29 -12.70 11.24
N LYS A 61 0.70 -12.63 12.15
CA LYS A 61 0.90 -11.47 13.04
C LYS A 61 2.33 -10.98 13.09
N THR A 62 3.30 -11.85 12.84
CA THR A 62 4.70 -11.60 13.17
C THR A 62 5.60 -11.63 11.95
N SER A 63 6.70 -10.89 12.01
CA SER A 63 7.77 -10.94 11.01
C SER A 63 8.36 -12.34 10.90
N ALA A 64 8.51 -13.05 12.04
CA ALA A 64 9.06 -14.40 12.09
C ALA A 64 8.18 -15.45 11.37
N GLU A 65 6.86 -15.24 11.29
CA GLU A 65 5.98 -16.07 10.46
C GLU A 65 6.26 -15.81 8.98
N LEU A 66 6.29 -14.54 8.56
CA LEU A 66 6.50 -14.15 7.17
C LEU A 66 7.88 -14.55 6.65
N GLN A 67 8.92 -14.47 7.49
CA GLN A 67 10.29 -14.79 7.14
C GLN A 67 10.53 -16.29 6.87
N LYS A 68 9.54 -17.15 7.15
CA LYS A 68 9.58 -18.59 6.79
C LYS A 68 9.07 -18.86 5.38
N GLY A 69 8.43 -17.87 4.74
CA GLY A 69 7.82 -18.00 3.43
C GLY A 69 8.76 -17.68 2.27
N CYS A 70 8.19 -17.75 1.09
CA CYS A 70 8.73 -17.23 -0.15
C CYS A 70 8.22 -15.82 -0.39
N THR A 71 9.08 -14.90 -0.84
CA THR A 71 8.65 -13.58 -1.31
C THR A 71 8.62 -13.52 -2.82
N ASN A 72 7.61 -12.87 -3.41
CA ASN A 72 7.60 -12.52 -4.83
C ASN A 72 8.17 -11.11 -5.12
N ALA A 73 8.77 -10.47 -4.11
CA ALA A 73 9.47 -9.20 -4.25
C ALA A 73 10.84 -9.35 -4.92
N GLU A 74 11.28 -8.30 -5.62
CA GLU A 74 12.60 -8.30 -6.28
C GLU A 74 13.78 -8.30 -5.30
N ASN A 75 13.57 -7.80 -4.07
CA ASN A 75 14.55 -7.84 -3.01
C ASN A 75 14.28 -9.07 -2.12
N PRO A 76 15.18 -10.08 -2.09
CA PRO A 76 14.95 -11.29 -1.31
C PRO A 76 14.98 -11.05 0.21
N ASN A 77 15.47 -9.90 0.66
CA ASN A 77 15.43 -9.51 2.08
C ASN A 77 14.09 -8.91 2.51
N ASP A 78 13.20 -8.62 1.56
CA ASP A 78 11.85 -8.13 1.83
C ASP A 78 10.86 -9.30 1.82
N LEU A 79 10.73 -9.95 2.98
CA LEU A 79 9.69 -10.94 3.25
C LEU A 79 8.46 -10.29 3.89
N SER A 80 8.29 -8.97 3.78
CA SER A 80 7.05 -8.32 4.21
C SER A 80 5.88 -8.79 3.36
N VAL A 81 4.67 -8.69 3.90
CA VAL A 81 3.45 -8.87 3.11
C VAL A 81 2.72 -7.53 3.01
N TYR A 82 2.27 -7.23 1.80
CA TYR A 82 1.53 -6.04 1.43
C TYR A 82 0.21 -6.43 0.81
N TRP A 83 -0.88 -5.75 1.16
CA TRP A 83 -2.14 -5.96 0.44
C TRP A 83 -2.96 -4.69 0.31
N ILE A 84 -3.83 -4.68 -0.70
CA ILE A 84 -4.78 -3.61 -1.00
C ILE A 84 -6.13 -4.22 -1.41
N PRO A 85 -7.26 -3.50 -1.30
CA PRO A 85 -8.52 -3.94 -1.88
C PRO A 85 -8.36 -4.24 -3.35
N THR A 86 -8.81 -5.40 -3.81
CA THR A 86 -8.63 -5.77 -5.22
C THR A 86 -9.36 -4.78 -6.12
N PRO A 87 -8.67 -4.09 -7.05
CA PRO A 87 -9.32 -3.27 -8.06
C PRO A 87 -9.99 -4.17 -9.09
N LEU A 88 -11.23 -3.82 -9.44
CA LEU A 88 -12.12 -4.63 -10.27
C LEU A 88 -12.67 -3.75 -11.40
N TYR A 89 -12.62 -4.21 -12.64
CA TYR A 89 -13.23 -3.52 -13.78
C TYR A 89 -14.48 -4.24 -14.25
N THR A 90 -15.34 -3.52 -14.97
CA THR A 90 -16.49 -4.09 -15.68
C THR A 90 -16.52 -3.61 -17.13
N ALA A 91 -16.74 -4.52 -18.06
CA ALA A 91 -16.90 -4.20 -19.49
C ALA A 91 -18.38 -4.14 -19.92
N ASP A 92 -19.25 -4.79 -19.16
CA ASP A 92 -20.70 -4.93 -19.43
C ASP A 92 -21.58 -4.16 -18.43
N GLY A 93 -20.96 -3.56 -17.41
CA GLY A 93 -21.65 -2.85 -16.33
C GLY A 93 -22.19 -3.76 -15.21
N SER A 94 -21.95 -5.08 -15.25
CA SER A 94 -22.53 -6.03 -14.30
C SER A 94 -21.56 -7.08 -13.77
N SER A 95 -20.62 -7.55 -14.60
CA SER A 95 -19.60 -8.53 -14.25
C SER A 95 -18.31 -7.80 -13.88
N TYR A 96 -17.69 -8.21 -12.78
CA TYR A 96 -16.48 -7.59 -12.26
C TYR A 96 -15.32 -8.57 -12.25
N GLU A 97 -14.23 -8.17 -12.88
CA GLU A 97 -12.99 -8.96 -12.97
C GLU A 97 -11.82 -8.18 -12.36
N PRO A 98 -10.84 -8.84 -11.72
CA PRO A 98 -9.65 -8.18 -11.20
C PRO A 98 -8.89 -7.43 -12.29
N ILE A 99 -8.51 -6.18 -12.02
CA ILE A 99 -7.65 -5.41 -12.92
C ILE A 99 -6.23 -5.98 -12.81
N PRO A 100 -5.60 -6.36 -13.94
CA PRO A 100 -4.21 -6.78 -13.93
C PRO A 100 -3.29 -5.67 -13.43
N VAL A 101 -2.57 -5.96 -12.34
CA VAL A 101 -1.50 -5.08 -11.85
C VAL A 101 -0.34 -5.14 -12.84
N MET A 102 0.10 -3.99 -13.32
CA MET A 102 1.30 -3.91 -14.15
C MET A 102 2.56 -3.94 -13.27
N ARG A 103 2.52 -3.19 -12.16
CA ARG A 103 3.62 -3.13 -11.19
C ARG A 103 3.13 -2.60 -9.86
N PHE A 104 3.43 -3.33 -8.79
CA PHE A 104 3.40 -2.80 -7.43
C PHE A 104 4.81 -2.37 -7.04
N SER A 105 4.92 -1.21 -6.38
CA SER A 105 6.18 -0.73 -5.84
C SER A 105 5.99 -0.25 -4.41
N ALA A 106 6.70 -0.87 -3.47
CA ALA A 106 6.90 -0.37 -2.12
C ALA A 106 8.07 0.61 -2.13
N TYR A 107 7.77 1.89 -1.95
CA TYR A 107 8.78 2.94 -1.81
C TYR A 107 9.05 3.18 -0.32
N TYR A 108 10.31 3.24 0.02
CA TYR A 108 10.80 3.64 1.33
C TYR A 108 11.60 4.93 1.19
N ASN A 109 11.50 5.78 2.21
CA ASN A 109 12.10 7.12 2.29
C ASN A 109 11.33 8.24 1.57
N LEU A 110 10.17 8.61 2.10
CA LEU A 110 9.44 9.83 1.71
C LEU A 110 9.36 10.88 2.83
N GLY A 111 10.05 10.63 3.95
CA GLY A 111 10.00 11.46 5.14
C GLY A 111 10.68 12.82 4.95
N GLU A 112 10.14 13.83 5.62
CA GLU A 112 10.77 15.16 5.67
C GLU A 112 12.13 15.14 6.39
N THR A 113 12.36 14.16 7.29
CA THR A 113 13.61 13.97 8.04
C THR A 113 14.12 12.53 7.92
N PRO A 114 15.44 12.29 8.10
CA PRO A 114 15.99 10.93 8.18
C PRO A 114 15.29 10.09 9.25
N ALA A 115 15.24 8.78 9.03
CA ALA A 115 14.78 7.82 10.02
C ALA A 115 15.80 7.68 11.15
N GLU A 116 15.31 7.45 12.36
CA GLU A 116 16.12 7.17 13.54
C GLU A 116 16.43 5.67 13.67
N ILE A 117 15.49 4.83 13.25
CA ILE A 117 15.54 3.37 13.37
C ILE A 117 15.01 2.70 12.10
N GLY A 118 15.36 1.42 11.89
CA GLY A 118 14.70 0.59 10.87
C GLY A 118 13.24 0.33 11.22
N ILE A 119 12.46 -0.21 10.29
CA ILE A 119 11.08 -0.63 10.61
C ILE A 119 11.18 -1.81 11.61
N PRO A 120 10.66 -1.67 12.85
CA PRO A 120 10.77 -2.74 13.84
C PRO A 120 10.08 -4.03 13.39
N GLN A 121 10.60 -5.17 13.84
CA GLN A 121 9.91 -6.45 13.66
C GLN A 121 8.51 -6.40 14.28
N ASP A 122 7.59 -7.18 13.72
CA ASP A 122 6.18 -7.31 14.11
C ASP A 122 5.32 -6.04 13.95
N VAL A 123 5.87 -4.96 13.38
CA VAL A 123 5.10 -3.78 13.02
C VAL A 123 4.06 -4.13 11.97
N ARG A 124 2.84 -3.69 12.25
CA ARG A 124 1.66 -3.85 11.39
C ARG A 124 1.03 -2.48 11.19
N MET A 125 0.68 -2.16 9.95
CA MET A 125 0.12 -0.86 9.62
C MET A 125 -1.07 -1.01 8.67
N VAL A 126 -2.05 -0.13 8.84
CA VAL A 126 -3.13 0.12 7.90
C VAL A 126 -3.06 1.61 7.54
N ALA A 127 -3.03 1.91 6.25
CA ALA A 127 -3.12 3.26 5.72
C ALA A 127 -4.43 3.42 4.94
N GLY A 128 -5.11 4.56 5.06
CA GLY A 128 -6.42 4.79 4.42
C GLY A 128 -7.59 4.29 5.28
N SER A 129 -8.74 4.06 4.67
CA SER A 129 -9.95 3.66 5.38
C SER A 129 -10.90 2.84 4.52
N ALA A 130 -11.17 1.59 4.91
CA ALA A 130 -12.09 0.70 4.20
C ALA A 130 -13.56 1.19 4.21
N THR A 131 -13.93 2.07 5.13
CA THR A 131 -15.31 2.54 5.28
C THR A 131 -15.57 3.90 4.63
N ALA A 132 -14.51 4.59 4.17
CA ALA A 132 -14.64 5.90 3.57
C ALA A 132 -15.49 5.86 2.29
N GLN A 133 -16.47 6.75 2.20
CA GLN A 133 -17.38 6.86 1.05
C GLN A 133 -17.13 8.12 0.24
N THR A 134 -16.50 9.13 0.86
CA THR A 134 -16.13 10.41 0.26
C THR A 134 -14.67 10.75 0.56
N GLN A 135 -14.12 11.73 -0.17
CA GLN A 135 -12.76 12.21 0.08
C GLN A 135 -12.53 12.67 1.53
N ALA A 136 -13.54 13.29 2.14
CA ALA A 136 -13.45 13.82 3.51
C ALA A 136 -13.42 12.71 4.57
N ASP A 137 -13.92 11.51 4.26
CA ASP A 137 -13.90 10.36 5.17
C ASP A 137 -12.52 9.65 5.16
N SER A 138 -11.71 9.87 4.12
CA SER A 138 -10.39 9.26 3.98
C SER A 138 -9.35 10.02 4.83
N PRO A 139 -8.49 9.34 5.60
CA PRO A 139 -7.40 9.99 6.31
C PRO A 139 -6.49 10.77 5.35
N ALA A 140 -6.37 12.08 5.55
CA ALA A 140 -5.63 12.95 4.65
C ALA A 140 -4.14 12.58 4.56
N ASP A 141 -3.52 12.19 5.68
CA ASP A 141 -2.11 11.81 5.74
C ASP A 141 -1.81 10.51 4.97
N ALA A 142 -2.82 9.65 4.78
CA ALA A 142 -2.68 8.46 3.95
C ALA A 142 -2.54 8.79 2.47
N LYS A 143 -2.97 9.98 2.03
CA LYS A 143 -2.91 10.46 0.63
C LYS A 143 -3.32 9.36 -0.35
N ALA A 144 -4.46 8.72 -0.05
CA ALA A 144 -5.03 7.67 -0.86
C ALA A 144 -5.55 8.29 -2.17
N GLU A 145 -4.75 8.22 -3.22
CA GLU A 145 -4.95 8.97 -4.46
C GLU A 145 -4.95 8.05 -5.68
N TRP A 146 -5.87 8.32 -6.60
CA TRP A 146 -5.92 7.71 -7.92
C TRP A 146 -5.79 8.79 -8.98
N ALA A 147 -4.83 8.61 -9.87
CA ALA A 147 -4.56 9.58 -10.93
C ALA A 147 -4.03 8.86 -12.17
N CYS A 148 -3.95 9.57 -13.27
CA CYS A 148 -3.27 9.06 -14.45
C CYS A 148 -1.79 9.45 -14.44
N GLU A 149 -0.90 8.51 -14.77
CA GLU A 149 0.55 8.74 -14.76
C GLU A 149 0.97 9.69 -15.88
N GLY A 150 1.60 10.82 -15.51
CA GLY A 150 2.15 11.79 -16.46
C GLY A 150 1.12 12.71 -17.11
N GLU A 151 -0.14 12.70 -16.65
CA GLU A 151 -1.21 13.52 -17.21
C GLU A 151 -2.17 14.03 -16.11
N SER A 152 -2.83 15.15 -16.37
CA SER A 152 -3.82 15.72 -15.46
C SER A 152 -5.22 15.43 -16.01
N VAL A 153 -5.92 14.50 -15.36
CA VAL A 153 -7.30 14.11 -15.67
C VAL A 153 -8.17 14.45 -14.45
N PRO A 154 -9.33 15.10 -14.63
CA PRO A 154 -10.25 15.35 -13.53
C PRO A 154 -10.64 14.06 -12.82
N VAL A 155 -10.83 14.14 -11.50
CA VAL A 155 -11.30 13.02 -10.68
C VAL A 155 -12.81 13.18 -10.46
N GLY A 156 -13.57 12.11 -10.66
CA GLY A 156 -15.02 12.08 -10.45
C GLY A 156 -15.41 11.98 -8.98
N GLU A 157 -16.70 12.00 -8.68
CA GLU A 157 -17.22 11.85 -7.31
C GLU A 157 -16.82 10.51 -6.68
N ASN A 158 -16.62 9.47 -7.49
CA ASN A 158 -16.16 8.16 -7.06
C ASN A 158 -14.64 8.09 -6.78
N GLY A 159 -13.91 9.19 -6.97
CA GLY A 159 -12.50 9.33 -6.67
C GLY A 159 -11.54 8.73 -7.71
N PHE A 160 -12.04 8.31 -8.88
CA PHE A 160 -11.22 7.86 -10.01
C PHE A 160 -11.15 8.89 -11.15
N PRO A 161 -10.12 8.83 -12.02
CA PRO A 161 -10.05 9.66 -13.23
C PRO A 161 -11.27 9.50 -14.15
N THR A 162 -11.80 10.62 -14.66
CA THR A 162 -13.01 10.66 -15.50
C THR A 162 -12.79 10.28 -16.97
N SER A 163 -11.56 9.96 -17.37
CA SER A 163 -11.29 9.47 -18.71
C SER A 163 -10.12 8.51 -18.71
N THR A 164 -10.00 7.71 -19.75
CA THR A 164 -8.89 6.78 -19.92
C THR A 164 -7.55 7.46 -19.83
N CYS A 165 -6.68 6.91 -18.98
CA CYS A 165 -5.29 7.33 -18.91
C CYS A 165 -4.56 6.98 -20.22
N GLY A 166 -3.82 7.93 -20.78
CA GLY A 166 -2.95 7.74 -21.93
C GLY A 166 -1.85 6.71 -21.68
N THR A 167 -1.40 6.55 -20.43
CA THR A 167 -0.43 5.52 -20.03
C THR A 167 -1.00 4.55 -18.99
N HIS A 168 -0.77 4.79 -17.71
CA HIS A 168 -1.16 3.92 -16.61
C HIS A 168 -2.07 4.69 -15.65
N LEU A 169 -3.08 3.99 -15.13
CA LEU A 169 -3.72 4.43 -13.90
C LEU A 169 -2.75 4.16 -12.75
N GLN A 170 -2.54 5.15 -11.89
CA GLN A 170 -1.70 5.03 -10.70
C GLN A 170 -2.54 5.12 -9.44
N GLN A 171 -2.19 4.29 -8.45
CA GLN A 171 -2.63 4.44 -7.07
C GLN A 171 -1.42 4.80 -6.20
N LEU A 172 -1.58 5.81 -5.34
CA LEU A 172 -0.62 6.17 -4.31
C LEU A 172 -1.27 6.03 -2.93
N LEU A 173 -0.51 5.55 -1.96
CA LEU A 173 -0.94 5.44 -0.56
C LEU A 173 0.27 5.50 0.37
N TYR A 174 0.21 6.36 1.37
CA TYR A 174 1.30 6.65 2.31
C TYR A 174 0.99 6.05 3.68
N PHE A 175 1.97 5.36 4.25
CA PHE A 175 1.86 4.75 5.56
C PHE A 175 2.39 5.69 6.65
N PRO A 176 1.99 5.43 7.92
CA PRO A 176 2.65 6.02 9.09
C PRO A 176 4.17 5.87 9.07
N GLN A 177 4.88 6.81 9.68
CA GLN A 177 6.35 6.85 9.71
C GLN A 177 6.94 7.17 11.09
N CYS A 178 6.09 7.19 12.12
CA CYS A 178 6.47 7.16 13.52
C CYS A 178 6.08 5.83 14.12
N VAL A 179 6.88 5.30 15.04
CA VAL A 179 6.60 4.06 15.77
C VAL A 179 7.05 4.17 17.21
N ASN A 180 6.27 3.64 18.14
CA ASN A 180 6.72 3.36 19.51
C ASN A 180 7.33 1.96 19.55
N GLU A 181 8.60 1.82 19.91
CA GLU A 181 9.31 0.53 19.88
C GLU A 181 8.81 -0.48 20.93
N GLU A 182 8.13 -0.02 21.99
CA GLU A 182 7.59 -0.89 23.04
C GLU A 182 6.18 -1.40 22.70
N THR A 183 5.33 -0.55 22.14
CA THR A 183 3.92 -0.88 21.84
C THR A 183 3.67 -1.26 20.39
N LEU A 184 4.61 -0.93 19.49
CA LEU A 184 4.48 -1.00 18.03
C LEU A 184 3.36 -0.13 17.44
N GLU A 185 2.79 0.78 18.25
CA GLU A 185 1.82 1.76 17.76
C GLU A 185 2.50 2.71 16.76
N THR A 186 1.79 3.00 15.67
CA THR A 186 2.31 3.85 14.59
C THR A 186 1.49 5.12 14.44
N ALA A 187 2.14 6.18 13.97
CA ALA A 187 1.52 7.47 13.71
C ALA A 187 2.12 8.16 12.49
N TYR A 188 1.34 9.04 11.87
CA TYR A 188 1.88 9.96 10.88
C TYR A 188 2.66 11.07 11.59
N LYS A 189 3.67 11.65 10.93
CA LYS A 189 4.36 12.83 11.48
C LYS A 189 3.44 14.05 11.51
N SER A 190 3.53 14.83 12.58
CA SER A 190 2.88 16.14 12.69
C SER A 190 3.74 17.12 13.50
N ARG A 191 3.79 18.38 13.06
CA ARG A 191 4.44 19.45 13.83
C ARG A 191 3.72 19.73 15.15
N ASP A 192 2.45 19.35 15.26
CA ASP A 192 1.63 19.56 16.45
C ASP A 192 2.10 18.72 17.65
N TYR A 193 2.88 17.66 17.42
CA TYR A 193 3.48 16.89 18.52
C TYR A 193 4.55 17.68 19.28
N GLY A 194 5.12 18.75 18.70
CA GLY A 194 6.11 19.60 19.37
C GLY A 194 7.47 18.93 19.66
N THR A 195 7.67 17.69 19.23
CA THR A 195 8.95 16.96 19.31
C THR A 195 9.87 17.32 18.16
N ALA A 196 11.19 17.13 18.32
CA ALA A 196 12.16 17.45 17.27
C ALA A 196 12.01 16.57 16.00
N ASN A 197 11.54 15.32 16.16
CA ASN A 197 11.32 14.37 15.07
C ASN A 197 9.89 14.39 14.50
N TRP A 198 9.02 15.24 15.05
CA TRP A 198 7.58 15.35 14.72
C TRP A 198 6.81 14.03 14.87
N CYS A 199 7.26 13.18 15.79
CA CYS A 199 6.54 12.00 16.23
C CYS A 199 5.93 12.24 17.61
N PRO A 200 4.90 11.47 18.01
CA PRO A 200 4.44 11.46 19.39
C PRO A 200 5.58 11.28 20.40
N GLU A 201 5.41 11.78 21.62
CA GLU A 201 6.40 11.57 22.67
C GLU A 201 6.65 10.07 22.91
N GLY A 202 7.92 9.67 23.02
CA GLY A 202 8.31 8.27 23.14
C GLY A 202 8.39 7.50 21.80
N SER A 203 7.93 8.07 20.69
CA SER A 203 8.04 7.46 19.37
C SER A 203 9.30 7.90 18.60
N LYS A 204 9.74 7.02 17.70
CA LYS A 204 10.86 7.19 16.79
C LYS A 204 10.40 7.31 15.35
N SER A 205 11.15 8.06 14.54
CA SER A 205 10.96 8.05 13.09
C SER A 205 11.53 6.78 12.47
N MET A 206 10.78 6.15 11.57
CA MET A 206 11.23 5.03 10.73
C MET A 206 11.08 5.38 9.23
N PRO A 207 11.64 4.60 8.29
CA PRO A 207 11.42 4.81 6.87
C PRO A 207 9.92 4.80 6.53
N GLN A 208 9.43 5.87 5.89
CA GLN A 208 8.04 5.92 5.45
C GLN A 208 7.82 5.02 4.23
N LEU A 209 6.92 4.04 4.39
CA LEU A 209 6.41 3.21 3.30
C LEU A 209 5.36 3.98 2.47
N ARG A 210 5.40 3.81 1.16
CA ARG A 210 4.33 4.21 0.24
C ARG A 210 4.11 3.15 -0.82
N PHE A 211 2.85 2.78 -1.02
CA PHE A 211 2.45 2.00 -2.18
C PHE A 211 2.32 2.90 -3.40
N SER A 212 2.88 2.44 -4.51
CA SER A 212 2.76 3.11 -5.80
C SER A 212 2.52 2.05 -6.86
N ILE A 213 1.26 1.90 -7.26
CA ILE A 213 0.78 0.78 -8.05
C ILE A 213 0.34 1.28 -9.41
N ARG A 214 0.77 0.61 -10.49
CA ARG A 214 0.38 0.93 -11.86
C ARG A 214 -0.52 -0.15 -12.42
N TYR A 215 -1.53 0.29 -13.16
CA TYR A 215 -2.46 -0.55 -13.89
C TYR A 215 -2.52 -0.10 -15.35
N ASP A 216 -2.48 -1.06 -16.28
CA ASP A 216 -2.65 -0.80 -17.70
C ASP A 216 -4.07 -1.19 -18.16
N LEU A 217 -5.03 -0.30 -17.88
CA LEU A 217 -6.44 -0.56 -18.15
C LEU A 217 -6.77 -0.65 -19.64
N ARG A 218 -5.91 -0.16 -20.53
CA ARG A 218 -6.12 -0.24 -21.99
C ARG A 218 -6.13 -1.70 -22.48
N LYS A 219 -5.55 -2.63 -21.72
CA LYS A 219 -5.56 -4.07 -22.02
C LYS A 219 -6.92 -4.72 -21.76
N VAL A 220 -7.68 -4.20 -20.80
CA VAL A 220 -8.96 -4.78 -20.35
C VAL A 220 -10.18 -3.93 -20.75
N LEU A 221 -9.95 -2.64 -21.02
CA LEU A 221 -10.92 -1.66 -21.50
C LEU A 221 -10.39 -1.00 -22.79
N PRO A 222 -10.30 -1.72 -23.92
CA PRO A 222 -9.65 -1.23 -25.14
C PRO A 222 -10.38 -0.05 -25.79
N ASN A 223 -11.69 0.09 -25.54
CA ASN A 223 -12.48 1.23 -26.02
C ASN A 223 -12.36 2.47 -25.11
N GLY A 224 -11.64 2.33 -23.99
CA GLY A 224 -11.53 3.36 -22.97
C GLY A 224 -12.86 3.70 -22.28
N TRP A 225 -12.87 4.84 -21.59
CA TRP A 225 -14.01 5.44 -20.94
C TRP A 225 -13.88 6.97 -20.98
N ASN A 226 -15.03 7.64 -20.94
CA ASN A 226 -15.16 9.08 -20.77
C ASN A 226 -16.42 9.33 -19.94
N GLY A 227 -16.27 9.87 -18.74
CA GLY A 227 -17.29 9.91 -17.69
C GLY A 227 -16.89 9.09 -16.47
N GLU A 228 -17.86 8.47 -15.80
CA GLU A 228 -17.59 7.65 -14.63
C GLU A 228 -16.68 6.46 -14.97
N ALA A 229 -15.68 6.21 -14.12
CA ALA A 229 -14.75 5.09 -14.29
C ALA A 229 -15.49 3.73 -14.23
N PRO A 230 -15.31 2.83 -15.20
CA PRO A 230 -15.95 1.51 -15.23
C PRO A 230 -15.19 0.50 -14.36
N PHE A 231 -14.71 0.94 -13.19
CA PHE A 231 -13.99 0.12 -12.23
C PHE A 231 -14.17 0.65 -10.82
N LYS A 232 -13.92 -0.23 -9.86
CA LYS A 232 -14.08 0.01 -8.42
C LYS A 232 -13.05 -0.79 -7.63
N LEU A 233 -13.03 -0.61 -6.33
CA LEU A 233 -12.33 -1.49 -5.39
C LEU A 233 -13.28 -2.54 -4.83
N ALA A 234 -12.74 -3.66 -4.35
CA ALA A 234 -13.52 -4.66 -3.64
C ALA A 234 -14.27 -4.08 -2.41
N CYS A 235 -13.75 -3.00 -1.81
CA CYS A 235 -14.39 -2.27 -0.72
C CYS A 235 -15.43 -1.21 -1.16
N GLY A 236 -15.53 -0.87 -2.45
CA GLY A 236 -16.38 0.23 -2.93
C GLY A 236 -15.69 1.17 -3.93
N ASN A 237 -15.93 2.47 -3.82
CA ASN A 237 -15.32 3.48 -4.68
C ASN A 237 -13.85 3.75 -4.31
N ALA A 238 -13.18 4.72 -4.94
CA ALA A 238 -11.77 4.98 -4.69
C ALA A 238 -11.50 5.46 -3.25
N TRP A 239 -12.47 6.07 -2.57
CA TRP A 239 -12.28 6.64 -1.24
C TRP A 239 -12.09 5.57 -0.17
N CYS A 240 -12.61 4.36 -0.38
CA CYS A 240 -12.36 3.23 0.52
C CYS A 240 -10.92 2.67 0.39
N SER A 241 -10.08 3.28 -0.45
CA SER A 241 -8.69 2.90 -0.62
C SER A 241 -7.98 2.78 0.73
N HIS A 242 -7.39 1.62 0.92
CA HIS A 242 -6.46 1.37 1.99
C HIS A 242 -5.40 0.39 1.51
N GLY A 243 -4.42 0.22 2.36
CA GLY A 243 -3.36 -0.72 2.15
C GLY A 243 -2.81 -1.11 3.50
N ASP A 244 -2.31 -2.33 3.54
CA ASP A 244 -1.96 -2.99 4.76
C ASP A 244 -0.58 -3.60 4.61
N PHE A 245 0.10 -3.69 5.74
CA PHE A 245 1.47 -4.08 5.80
C PHE A 245 1.73 -4.83 7.10
N ILE A 246 2.40 -5.98 6.99
CA ILE A 246 3.09 -6.60 8.12
C ILE A 246 4.57 -6.66 7.73
N ASN A 247 5.43 -6.11 8.58
CA ASN A 247 6.86 -6.12 8.35
C ASN A 247 7.37 -7.56 8.28
N GLY A 248 8.18 -7.86 7.28
CA GLY A 248 8.94 -9.11 7.18
C GLY A 248 10.35 -8.88 6.65
N TRP A 249 10.81 -7.63 6.57
CA TRP A 249 12.22 -7.35 6.29
C TRP A 249 13.11 -8.10 7.28
N THR A 250 14.22 -8.65 6.79
CA THR A 250 15.27 -9.14 7.69
C THR A 250 15.77 -7.98 8.55
N GLU A 251 16.11 -8.24 9.82
CA GLU A 251 16.55 -7.18 10.74
C GLU A 251 17.74 -6.38 10.20
N GLU A 252 18.71 -7.08 9.59
CA GLU A 252 19.86 -6.45 8.95
C GLU A 252 19.45 -5.50 7.81
N ALA A 253 18.56 -5.95 6.90
CA ALA A 253 18.10 -5.13 5.79
C ALA A 253 17.25 -3.95 6.26
N ALA A 254 16.38 -4.15 7.27
CA ALA A 254 15.61 -3.07 7.89
C ALA A 254 16.53 -2.00 8.50
N GLN A 255 17.63 -2.41 9.14
CA GLN A 255 18.63 -1.47 9.66
C GLN A 255 19.41 -0.78 8.54
N ASN A 256 19.80 -1.50 7.48
CA ASN A 256 20.48 -0.93 6.31
C ASN A 256 19.59 0.11 5.60
N MET A 257 18.27 -0.08 5.63
CA MET A 257 17.31 0.87 5.08
C MET A 257 17.37 2.26 5.74
N VAL A 258 17.81 2.37 7.00
CA VAL A 258 17.95 3.67 7.67
C VAL A 258 18.93 4.59 6.92
N ALA A 259 20.04 4.02 6.43
CA ALA A 259 21.03 4.79 5.69
C ALA A 259 20.46 5.41 4.40
N THR A 260 19.44 4.78 3.80
CA THR A 260 18.81 5.30 2.58
C THR A 260 17.96 6.53 2.83
N THR A 261 17.67 6.85 4.09
CA THR A 261 16.88 8.03 4.49
C THR A 261 17.68 9.31 4.68
N GLN A 262 19.01 9.22 4.63
CA GLN A 262 19.92 10.35 4.82
C GLN A 262 20.03 11.24 3.58
N GLU A 263 19.95 10.64 2.40
CA GLU A 263 19.93 11.34 1.12
C GLU A 263 18.51 11.24 0.54
N LYS A 264 18.01 12.28 -0.12
CA LYS A 264 16.69 12.30 -0.78
C LYS A 264 16.80 12.23 -2.31
N GLN A 265 18.02 12.19 -2.85
CA GLN A 265 18.30 12.35 -4.28
C GLN A 265 19.19 11.30 -5.01
N LYS A 266 19.30 10.08 -4.52
CA LYS A 266 20.05 8.94 -5.07
C LYS A 266 19.52 7.56 -4.63
N PHE A 267 19.09 6.70 -5.57
CA PHE A 267 18.69 5.33 -5.24
C PHE A 267 19.75 4.64 -4.36
N SER A 268 19.28 3.98 -3.31
CA SER A 268 20.13 3.22 -2.40
C SER A 268 19.62 1.80 -2.29
N ALA A 269 20.48 0.86 -2.68
CA ALA A 269 20.26 -0.56 -2.51
C ALA A 269 20.16 -0.90 -1.01
N VAL A 270 19.22 -1.78 -0.67
CA VAL A 270 19.11 -2.36 0.66
C VAL A 270 19.44 -3.84 0.53
N ASP A 271 20.70 -4.16 0.79
CA ASP A 271 21.20 -5.54 0.80
C ASP A 271 21.07 -6.13 2.21
N GLY A 272 21.19 -7.44 2.33
CA GLY A 272 21.18 -8.14 3.61
C GLY A 272 21.52 -9.62 3.47
N ALA A 273 21.29 -10.38 4.55
CA ALA A 273 21.62 -11.80 4.65
C ALA A 273 21.12 -12.70 3.50
N LEU A 274 20.03 -12.34 2.81
CA LEU A 274 19.43 -13.14 1.73
C LEU A 274 19.91 -12.74 0.32
N GLY A 275 20.83 -11.77 0.22
CA GLY A 275 21.44 -11.35 -1.04
C GLY A 275 21.32 -9.86 -1.29
N GLY A 276 21.65 -9.46 -2.53
CA GLY A 276 21.55 -8.07 -2.96
C GLY A 276 20.11 -7.67 -3.31
N SER A 277 19.83 -6.38 -3.27
CA SER A 277 18.51 -5.79 -3.53
C SER A 277 17.88 -6.13 -4.88
N SER A 278 18.67 -6.62 -5.85
CA SER A 278 18.23 -7.03 -7.18
C SER A 278 18.45 -8.52 -7.47
N SER A 279 18.74 -9.33 -6.45
CA SER A 279 18.96 -10.78 -6.60
C SER A 279 17.69 -11.53 -7.02
N GLY A 280 16.51 -10.92 -6.86
CA GLY A 280 15.24 -11.50 -7.27
C GLY A 280 14.72 -12.59 -6.33
N PRO A 281 13.47 -13.01 -6.52
CA PRO A 281 12.89 -14.12 -5.75
C PRO A 281 13.56 -15.45 -6.12
N THR A 282 13.84 -16.28 -5.12
CA THR A 282 14.47 -17.61 -5.29
C THR A 282 13.47 -18.75 -5.33
N CYS A 283 12.18 -18.45 -5.15
CA CYS A 283 11.07 -19.38 -5.18
C CYS A 283 9.78 -18.71 -5.68
N GLU A 284 8.75 -19.52 -5.89
CA GLU A 284 7.45 -19.09 -6.39
C GLU A 284 6.44 -19.01 -5.24
N ALA A 285 6.00 -17.79 -4.90
CA ALA A 285 5.01 -17.52 -3.86
C ALA A 285 3.65 -18.16 -4.17
N LYS A 286 3.01 -18.78 -3.17
CA LYS A 286 1.71 -19.47 -3.30
C LYS A 286 0.79 -19.18 -2.11
N ASP A 287 -0.51 -19.31 -2.32
CA ASP A 287 -1.47 -19.25 -1.21
C ASP A 287 -1.15 -20.33 -0.16
N ALA A 288 -0.85 -19.91 1.07
CA ALA A 288 -0.55 -20.81 2.18
C ALA A 288 -1.79 -21.59 2.70
N GLU A 289 -2.99 -21.13 2.38
CA GLU A 289 -4.25 -21.75 2.81
C GLU A 289 -5.23 -21.95 1.64
N PRO A 290 -4.86 -22.67 0.56
CA PRO A 290 -5.60 -22.68 -0.71
C PRO A 290 -7.04 -23.20 -0.59
N ASP A 291 -7.34 -23.99 0.45
CA ASP A 291 -8.66 -24.55 0.72
C ASP A 291 -9.52 -23.67 1.67
N GLN A 292 -9.05 -22.49 2.06
CA GLN A 292 -9.75 -21.55 2.94
C GLN A 292 -10.02 -20.23 2.23
N GLY A 293 -11.15 -19.57 2.53
CA GLY A 293 -11.55 -18.34 1.85
C GLY A 293 -11.86 -18.52 0.37
N THR A 294 -11.89 -17.43 -0.37
CA THR A 294 -12.16 -17.44 -1.81
C THR A 294 -11.40 -16.33 -2.53
N SER A 295 -11.05 -16.61 -3.79
CA SER A 295 -10.52 -15.66 -4.77
C SER A 295 -11.61 -15.19 -5.76
N ASP A 296 -12.85 -15.67 -5.63
CA ASP A 296 -13.99 -15.22 -6.42
C ASP A 296 -14.64 -14.00 -5.75
N TYR A 297 -14.74 -12.90 -6.51
CA TYR A 297 -15.29 -11.65 -5.99
C TYR A 297 -16.76 -11.77 -5.56
N ASN A 298 -17.59 -12.47 -6.35
CA ASN A 298 -19.02 -12.59 -6.05
C ASN A 298 -19.27 -13.49 -4.84
N GLU A 299 -18.50 -14.57 -4.71
CA GLU A 299 -18.49 -15.41 -3.52
C GLU A 299 -18.02 -14.62 -2.29
N SER A 300 -16.94 -13.84 -2.41
CA SER A 300 -16.46 -12.97 -1.33
C SER A 300 -17.57 -12.01 -0.85
N VAL A 301 -18.29 -11.37 -1.77
CA VAL A 301 -19.42 -10.47 -1.45
C VAL A 301 -20.57 -11.25 -0.81
N SER A 302 -20.90 -12.45 -1.32
CA SER A 302 -21.94 -13.31 -0.75
C SER A 302 -21.61 -13.72 0.70
N LEU A 303 -20.36 -14.10 0.97
CA LEU A 303 -19.90 -14.49 2.30
C LEU A 303 -20.01 -13.35 3.32
N MET A 304 -19.70 -12.12 2.90
CA MET A 304 -19.92 -10.92 3.72
C MET A 304 -21.42 -10.63 3.95
N GLY A 305 -22.25 -10.92 2.94
CA GLY A 305 -23.68 -10.65 2.92
C GLY A 305 -24.58 -11.65 3.68
N LYS A 306 -24.10 -12.86 4.03
CA LYS A 306 -24.83 -13.89 4.81
C LYS A 306 -25.14 -13.49 6.27
N ARG A 307 -25.18 -12.19 6.57
CA ARG A 307 -25.75 -11.62 7.79
C ARG A 307 -27.27 -11.71 7.74
N ASP A 308 -27.82 -12.83 8.19
CA ASP A 308 -29.14 -12.79 8.81
C ASP A 308 -29.02 -12.09 10.17
N VAL A 309 -29.81 -11.03 10.31
CA VAL A 309 -29.96 -10.26 11.54
C VAL A 309 -30.49 -11.19 12.63
N THR A 310 -29.65 -11.55 13.60
CA THR A 310 -30.15 -11.86 14.94
C THR A 310 -29.69 -10.76 15.88
N ALA A 311 -30.64 -9.87 16.21
CA ALA A 311 -30.45 -8.77 17.12
C ALA A 311 -30.02 -9.28 18.51
N TRP A 312 -28.80 -8.99 18.92
CA TRP A 312 -28.45 -8.90 20.34
C TRP A 312 -27.67 -7.61 20.57
N GLY A 313 -28.34 -6.70 21.28
CA GLY A 313 -27.85 -5.35 21.54
C GLY A 313 -26.49 -5.36 22.23
N TRP A 314 -25.54 -4.65 21.61
CA TRP A 314 -24.33 -4.21 22.26
C TRP A 314 -24.29 -2.68 22.17
N GLN A 315 -24.65 -2.02 23.27
CA GLN A 315 -24.32 -0.62 23.48
C GLN A 315 -22.80 -0.53 23.67
N SER A 316 -22.09 0.15 22.76
CA SER A 316 -20.71 0.56 23.01
C SER A 316 -20.73 1.66 24.08
N LYS A 317 -20.21 1.35 25.27
CA LYS A 317 -19.89 2.36 26.28
C LYS A 317 -18.56 3.01 25.92
N SER A 318 -18.60 4.07 25.12
CA SER A 318 -17.53 5.07 25.09
C SER A 318 -17.88 6.19 26.07
N ARG A 319 -17.45 6.02 27.33
CA ARG A 319 -17.27 7.13 28.26
C ARG A 319 -15.78 7.28 28.52
N PHE A 320 -15.21 8.37 28.05
CA PHE A 320 -14.42 9.27 28.91
C PHE A 320 -14.56 10.69 28.37
N ALA A 321 -15.55 11.40 28.92
CA ALA A 321 -15.45 12.83 29.09
C ALA A 321 -14.69 13.10 30.39
N ARG A 322 -13.62 13.89 30.32
CA ARG A 322 -13.12 14.78 31.37
C ARG A 322 -12.52 15.98 30.64
N SER A 323 -13.18 17.14 30.65
CA SER A 323 -13.02 18.18 31.67
C SER A 323 -11.63 18.83 31.65
N ALA A 324 -11.51 19.90 30.86
CA ALA A 324 -11.01 21.19 31.29
C ALA A 324 -11.85 22.26 30.56
#